data_AF-A0A2W5ZR31-F1
#
_entry.id   AF-A0A2W5ZR31-F1
#
_cell.length_a   1.000
_cell.length_b   1.000
_cell.length_c   1.000
_cell.angle_alpha   90.00
_cell.angle_beta   90.00
_cell.angle_gamma   90.00
#
_symmetry.space_group_name_H-M   'P 1'
#
loop_
_entity.id
_entity.type
_entity.pdbx_description
1 polymer ?
#
loop_
_entity_poly.entity_id
_entity_poly.type
_entity_poly.pdbx_seq_one_letter_code
_entity_poly.pdbx_strand_id
1 'polypeptide(L)'
;MSANQVGKTYSGAAEVAIHLTGRYPDWWSGRRWDRPVRAWAGSQTGDVTRDGIQRLLLGEPKDESQWGEGMIPGDSIVSWSRKTGVPNALDSVTVKHVSGGKSTLGFKSYDAGRTKWVGETLDLVWFDEEPDLEIYTEGLRASRKI
;
A
#
# COMPACT_ATOMS: atom_id res chain seq x y z
N MET A 1 19.48 3.59 7.91
CA MET A 1 20.22 3.82 6.65
C MET A 1 20.27 2.55 5.81
N SER A 2 19.73 2.58 4.59
CA SER A 2 19.85 1.46 3.65
C SER A 2 19.94 1.97 2.22
N ALA A 3 20.51 1.17 1.33
CA ALA A 3 20.89 1.60 -0.01
C ALA A 3 19.66 1.81 -0.92
N ASN A 4 19.66 2.92 -1.68
CA ASN A 4 18.66 3.18 -2.72
C ASN A 4 18.71 2.08 -3.79
N GLN A 5 17.55 1.65 -4.30
CA GLN A 5 17.39 0.68 -5.39
C GLN A 5 17.77 -0.79 -5.09
N VAL A 6 18.02 -1.19 -3.85
CA VAL A 6 18.32 -2.60 -3.50
C VAL A 6 17.08 -3.50 -3.38
N GLY A 7 15.99 -3.16 -4.07
CA GLY A 7 14.77 -3.98 -4.13
C GLY A 7 13.86 -3.88 -2.91
N LYS A 8 14.12 -2.99 -1.95
CA LYS A 8 13.28 -2.81 -0.75
C LYS A 8 11.83 -2.44 -1.06
N THR A 9 11.67 -1.40 -1.87
CA THR A 9 10.35 -0.94 -2.31
C THR A 9 9.64 -2.05 -3.10
N TYR A 10 10.39 -2.80 -3.90
CA TYR A 10 9.85 -3.94 -4.66
C TYR A 10 9.35 -5.05 -3.72
N SER A 11 10.15 -5.46 -2.73
CA SER A 11 9.74 -6.48 -1.77
C SER A 11 8.54 -6.03 -0.93
N GLY A 12 8.51 -4.77 -0.47
CA GLY A 12 7.37 -4.21 0.26
C GLY A 12 6.10 -4.17 -0.58
N ALA A 13 6.19 -3.78 -1.85
CA ALA A 13 5.06 -3.82 -2.77
C ALA A 13 4.56 -5.25 -2.99
N ALA A 14 5.47 -6.23 -3.10
CA ALA A 14 5.10 -7.63 -3.34
C ALA A 14 4.36 -8.21 -2.13
N GLU A 15 4.88 -7.97 -0.92
CA GLU A 15 4.25 -8.38 0.34
C GLU A 15 2.86 -7.75 0.50
N VAL A 16 2.73 -6.44 0.27
CA VAL A 16 1.44 -5.74 0.33
C VAL A 16 0.45 -6.30 -0.69
N ALA A 17 0.87 -6.54 -1.94
CA ALA A 17 0.00 -7.13 -2.96
C ALA A 17 -0.47 -8.55 -2.58
N ILE A 18 0.42 -9.38 -2.02
CA ILE A 18 0.09 -10.72 -1.52
C ILE A 18 -0.96 -10.62 -0.40
N HIS A 19 -0.78 -9.72 0.57
CA HIS A 19 -1.73 -9.55 1.67
C HIS A 19 -3.08 -8.99 1.21
N LEU A 20 -3.09 -8.05 0.27
CA LEU A 20 -4.32 -7.46 -0.26
C LEU A 20 -5.16 -8.48 -1.04
N THR A 21 -4.50 -9.31 -1.86
CA THR A 21 -5.17 -10.31 -2.70
C THR A 21 -5.43 -11.62 -1.95
N GLY A 22 -4.65 -11.92 -0.92
CA GLY A 22 -4.63 -13.21 -0.24
C GLY A 22 -4.01 -14.34 -1.06
N ARG A 23 -3.37 -14.01 -2.20
CA ARG A 23 -2.70 -14.99 -3.09
C ARG A 23 -1.32 -15.33 -2.54
N TYR A 24 -1.28 -16.02 -1.40
CA TYR A 24 -0.03 -16.44 -0.76
C TYR A 24 0.66 -17.54 -1.56
N PRO A 25 1.94 -17.36 -1.94
CA PRO A 25 2.74 -18.44 -2.51
C PRO A 25 2.92 -19.60 -1.52
N ASP A 26 3.13 -20.82 -2.03
CA ASP A 26 3.27 -22.02 -1.18
C ASP A 26 4.42 -21.90 -0.18
N TRP A 27 5.52 -21.26 -0.58
CA TRP A 27 6.70 -21.02 0.25
C TRP A 27 6.51 -19.93 1.32
N TRP A 28 5.38 -19.21 1.33
CA TRP A 28 5.15 -18.11 2.28
C TRP A 28 5.06 -18.62 3.72
N SER A 29 6.09 -18.35 4.51
CA SER A 29 6.20 -18.75 5.91
C SER A 29 5.74 -17.68 6.91
N GLY A 30 5.48 -16.46 6.43
CA GLY A 30 5.00 -15.34 7.24
C GLY A 30 3.50 -15.45 7.57
N ARG A 31 2.99 -14.41 8.22
CA ARG A 31 1.56 -14.30 8.53
C ARG A 31 0.72 -14.37 7.26
N ARG A 32 -0.39 -15.10 7.33
CA ARG A 32 -1.41 -15.18 6.28
C ARG A 32 -2.72 -14.61 6.82
N TRP A 33 -3.49 -13.98 5.95
CA TRP A 33 -4.85 -13.53 6.24
C TRP A 33 -5.82 -14.33 5.38
N ASP A 34 -6.76 -15.01 6.03
CA ASP A 34 -7.86 -15.78 5.42
C ASP A 34 -9.11 -14.91 5.19
N ARG A 35 -8.98 -13.60 5.43
CA ARG A 35 -10.00 -12.57 5.25
C ARG A 35 -9.39 -11.32 4.59
N PRO A 36 -10.22 -10.43 4.02
CA PRO A 36 -9.71 -9.18 3.49
C PRO A 36 -9.04 -8.31 4.56
N VAL A 37 -8.08 -7.49 4.11
CA VAL A 37 -7.26 -6.64 4.96
C VAL A 37 -7.49 -5.16 4.70
N ARG A 38 -7.25 -4.35 5.72
CA ARG A 38 -7.11 -2.89 5.59
C ARG A 38 -5.65 -2.51 5.77
N ALA A 39 -5.07 -1.87 4.78
CA ALA A 39 -3.67 -1.49 4.79
C ALA A 39 -3.47 -0.02 4.43
N TRP A 40 -2.37 0.56 4.92
CA TRP A 40 -1.82 1.80 4.38
C TRP A 40 -0.42 1.57 3.84
N ALA A 41 -0.08 2.29 2.78
CA ALA A 41 1.28 2.38 2.27
C ALA A 41 1.62 3.86 2.02
N GLY A 42 2.84 4.28 2.38
CA GLY A 42 3.24 5.65 2.16
C GLY A 42 4.75 5.86 2.14
N SER A 43 5.13 7.00 1.57
CA SER A 43 6.52 7.48 1.48
C SER A 43 6.59 8.98 1.77
N GLN A 44 7.75 9.59 1.55
CA GLN A 44 8.09 10.95 1.97
C GLN A 44 7.07 12.00 1.48
N THR A 45 6.75 11.98 0.17
CA THR A 45 5.80 12.93 -0.43
C THR A 45 4.72 12.24 -1.23
N GLY A 46 3.67 12.99 -1.58
CA GLY A 46 2.61 12.52 -2.46
C GLY A 46 3.11 12.05 -3.83
N ASP A 47 4.02 12.80 -4.45
CA ASP A 47 4.62 12.45 -5.74
C ASP A 47 5.51 11.21 -5.65
N VAL A 48 6.32 11.08 -4.59
CA VAL A 48 7.17 9.90 -4.37
C VAL A 48 6.30 8.65 -4.14
N THR A 49 5.21 8.80 -3.39
CA THR A 49 4.25 7.71 -3.19
C THR A 49 3.59 7.28 -4.51
N ARG A 50 3.23 8.23 -5.37
CA ARG A 50 2.70 7.96 -6.72
C ARG A 50 3.73 7.20 -7.58
N ASP A 51 4.90 7.79 -7.78
CA ASP A 51 5.88 7.30 -8.77
C ASP A 51 6.66 6.06 -8.29
N GLY A 52 6.70 5.82 -6.97
CA GLY A 52 7.28 4.64 -6.34
C GLY A 52 6.26 3.55 -6.03
N ILE A 53 5.49 3.75 -4.96
CA ILE A 53 4.59 2.75 -4.39
C ILE A 53 3.43 2.43 -5.36
N GLN A 54 2.71 3.44 -5.85
CA GLN A 54 1.56 3.20 -6.73
C GLN A 54 2.00 2.58 -8.05
N ARG A 55 3.12 3.03 -8.62
CA ARG A 55 3.66 2.46 -9.86
C ARG A 55 3.95 0.96 -9.74
N LEU A 56 4.56 0.53 -8.63
CA LEU A 56 4.87 -0.89 -8.44
C LEU A 56 3.63 -1.73 -8.15
N LEU A 57 2.68 -1.19 -7.37
CA LEU A 57 1.48 -1.93 -7.02
C LEU A 57 0.46 -2.00 -8.16
N LEU A 58 0.33 -0.95 -8.95
CA LEU A 58 -0.77 -0.79 -9.89
C LEU A 58 -0.33 -0.76 -11.35
N GLY A 59 0.90 -0.35 -11.68
CA GLY A 59 1.29 0.03 -13.04
C GLY A 59 1.42 1.55 -13.18
N GLU A 60 1.68 2.08 -14.39
CA GLU A 60 1.98 3.51 -14.60
C GLU A 60 0.87 4.43 -14.05
N PRO A 61 1.10 5.22 -12.99
CA PRO A 61 0.05 6.03 -12.37
C PRO A 61 -0.55 7.09 -13.29
N LYS A 62 0.21 7.53 -14.29
CA LYS A 62 -0.21 8.56 -15.26
C LYS A 62 -1.01 7.98 -16.43
N ASP A 63 -1.09 6.66 -16.55
CA ASP A 63 -1.80 5.97 -17.63
C ASP A 63 -2.72 4.89 -17.05
N GLU A 64 -4.02 5.22 -16.92
CA GLU A 64 -5.03 4.29 -16.40
C GLU A 64 -5.13 2.99 -17.20
N SER A 65 -4.74 2.98 -18.48
CA SER A 65 -4.79 1.77 -19.30
C SER A 65 -3.77 0.72 -18.88
N GLN A 66 -2.70 1.12 -18.19
CA GLN A 66 -1.67 0.25 -17.64
C GLN A 66 -1.97 -0.18 -16.19
N TRP A 67 -3.11 0.20 -15.64
CA TRP A 67 -3.47 -0.20 -14.28
C TRP A 67 -3.88 -1.67 -14.23
N GLY A 68 -3.29 -2.40 -13.29
CA GLY A 68 -3.34 -3.85 -13.21
C GLY A 68 -2.11 -4.57 -13.78
N GLU A 69 -1.14 -3.84 -14.34
CA GLU A 69 0.16 -4.37 -14.80
C GLU A 69 1.22 -4.41 -13.69
N GLY A 70 0.92 -3.79 -12.53
CA GLY A 70 1.74 -3.88 -11.34
C GLY A 70 1.61 -5.21 -10.59
N MET A 71 2.03 -5.21 -9.33
CA MET A 71 1.99 -6.40 -8.48
C MET A 71 0.59 -6.81 -8.05
N ILE A 72 -0.36 -5.86 -8.03
CA ILE A 72 -1.78 -6.16 -7.85
C ILE A 72 -2.35 -6.50 -9.23
N PRO A 73 -2.78 -7.75 -9.48
CA PRO A 73 -3.32 -8.14 -10.76
C PRO A 73 -4.59 -7.34 -11.10
N GLY A 74 -4.72 -6.89 -12.35
CA GLY A 74 -5.84 -6.05 -12.79
C GLY A 74 -7.23 -6.65 -12.53
N ASP A 75 -7.38 -7.97 -12.65
CA ASP A 75 -8.63 -8.69 -12.34
C ASP A 75 -9.09 -8.55 -10.87
N SER A 76 -8.15 -8.22 -10.00
CA SER A 76 -8.32 -8.05 -8.57
C SER A 76 -8.65 -6.60 -8.21
N ILE A 77 -8.35 -5.63 -9.06
CA ILE A 77 -8.68 -4.22 -8.81
C ILE A 77 -10.20 -4.02 -9.01
N VAL A 78 -10.87 -3.47 -8.00
CA VAL A 78 -12.33 -3.27 -7.99
C VAL A 78 -12.70 -1.81 -8.25
N SER A 79 -12.03 -0.90 -7.56
CA SER A 79 -12.32 0.52 -7.57
C SER A 79 -11.17 1.29 -6.93
N TRP A 80 -11.11 2.60 -7.16
CA TRP A 80 -10.09 3.50 -6.62
C TRP A 80 -10.66 4.90 -6.38
N SER A 81 -9.98 5.67 -5.54
CA SER A 81 -10.25 7.11 -5.34
C SER A 81 -9.02 7.93 -5.73
N ARG A 82 -9.24 9.09 -6.37
CA ARG A 82 -8.17 10.04 -6.71
C ARG A 82 -7.76 10.85 -5.49
N LYS A 83 -6.47 11.18 -5.40
CA LYS A 83 -5.93 12.07 -4.36
C LYS A 83 -6.05 13.53 -4.77
N THR A 84 -6.67 14.34 -3.92
CA THR A 84 -6.75 15.78 -4.14
C THR A 84 -5.39 16.43 -3.94
N GLY A 85 -4.99 17.32 -4.86
CA GLY A 85 -3.77 18.12 -4.75
C GLY A 85 -2.49 17.44 -5.26
N VAL A 86 -2.54 16.17 -5.68
CA VAL A 86 -1.41 15.47 -6.29
C VAL A 86 -1.87 14.87 -7.62
N PRO A 87 -1.51 15.45 -8.77
CA PRO A 87 -1.95 14.97 -10.07
C PRO A 87 -1.64 13.49 -10.29
N ASN A 88 -2.62 12.78 -10.85
CA ASN A 88 -2.56 11.35 -11.18
C ASN A 88 -2.40 10.39 -10.00
N ALA A 89 -2.24 10.87 -8.76
CA ALA A 89 -2.13 10.01 -7.60
C ALA A 89 -3.49 9.47 -7.15
N LEU A 90 -3.49 8.25 -6.64
CA LEU A 90 -4.61 7.66 -5.92
C LEU A 90 -4.53 7.97 -4.42
N ASP A 91 -5.70 8.11 -3.80
CA ASP A 91 -5.85 8.16 -2.34
C ASP A 91 -6.10 6.75 -1.78
N SER A 92 -6.84 5.92 -2.52
CA SER A 92 -7.06 4.52 -2.14
C SER A 92 -7.36 3.61 -3.34
N VAL A 93 -7.18 2.31 -3.13
CA VAL A 93 -7.61 1.25 -4.05
C VAL A 93 -8.31 0.12 -3.26
N THR A 94 -9.34 -0.46 -3.87
CA THR A 94 -10.07 -1.63 -3.38
C THR A 94 -9.69 -2.85 -4.21
N VAL A 95 -9.34 -3.95 -3.55
CA VAL A 95 -8.78 -5.16 -4.18
C VAL A 95 -9.60 -6.39 -3.75
N LYS A 96 -9.96 -7.26 -4.69
CA LYS A 96 -10.61 -8.55 -4.39
C LYS A 96 -9.63 -9.44 -3.64
N HIS A 97 -10.10 -10.01 -2.53
CA HIS A 97 -9.37 -11.01 -1.77
C HIS A 97 -9.87 -12.41 -2.15
N VAL A 98 -8.99 -13.40 -2.22
CA VAL A 98 -9.35 -14.80 -2.58
C VAL A 98 -10.39 -15.44 -1.65
N SER A 99 -10.53 -14.91 -0.43
CA SER A 99 -11.58 -15.34 0.51
C SER A 99 -12.99 -14.86 0.12
N GLY A 100 -13.15 -14.13 -0.99
CA GLY A 100 -14.43 -13.65 -1.50
C GLY A 100 -14.82 -12.22 -1.07
N GLY A 101 -14.02 -11.57 -0.21
CA GLY A 101 -14.26 -10.19 0.22
C GLY A 101 -13.37 -9.16 -0.51
N LYS A 102 -13.33 -7.93 0.00
CA LYS A 102 -12.56 -6.82 -0.59
C LYS A 102 -11.62 -6.20 0.45
N SER A 103 -10.34 -6.17 0.12
CA SER A 103 -9.30 -5.46 0.87
C SER A 103 -9.23 -4.00 0.42
N THR A 104 -8.74 -3.13 1.29
CA THR A 104 -8.54 -1.71 0.99
C THR A 104 -7.11 -1.30 1.28
N LEU A 105 -6.48 -0.61 0.34
CA LEU A 105 -5.20 0.05 0.52
C LEU A 105 -5.38 1.57 0.42
N GLY A 106 -4.98 2.30 1.45
CA GLY A 106 -4.85 3.76 1.43
C GLY A 106 -3.42 4.20 1.16
N PHE A 107 -3.24 5.21 0.30
CA PHE A 107 -1.96 5.80 -0.03
C PHE A 107 -1.70 7.07 0.78
N LYS A 108 -0.69 7.02 1.63
CA LYS A 108 -0.33 8.10 2.54
C LYS A 108 0.98 8.75 2.11
N SER A 109 1.20 9.97 2.58
CA SER A 109 2.48 10.67 2.42
C SER A 109 2.87 11.34 3.73
N TYR A 110 4.16 11.40 4.02
CA TYR A 110 4.64 11.92 5.30
C TYR A 110 4.48 13.45 5.39
N ASP A 111 4.70 14.14 4.26
CA ASP A 111 4.47 15.58 4.08
C ASP A 111 3.03 16.05 4.39
N ALA A 112 2.04 15.16 4.34
CA ALA A 112 0.66 15.45 4.70
C ALA A 112 0.44 15.55 6.23
N GLY A 113 1.48 15.24 7.00
CA GLY A 113 1.52 15.33 8.45
C GLY A 113 0.79 14.19 9.17
N ARG A 114 1.09 14.08 10.47
CA ARG A 114 0.58 13.03 11.37
C ARG A 114 -0.95 12.89 11.38
N THR A 115 -1.70 13.97 11.20
CA THR A 115 -3.18 13.95 11.26
C THR A 115 -3.81 13.08 10.17
N LYS A 116 -3.08 12.75 9.10
CA LYS A 116 -3.53 11.82 8.06
C LYS A 116 -3.22 10.35 8.38
N TRP A 117 -2.49 10.10 9.46
CA TRP A 117 -2.02 8.79 9.92
C TRP A 117 -2.72 8.30 11.19
N VAL A 118 -3.90 8.84 11.52
CA VAL A 118 -4.68 8.48 12.71
C VAL A 118 -6.09 8.02 12.35
N GLY A 119 -6.77 7.34 13.28
CA GLY A 119 -8.22 7.13 13.25
C GLY A 119 -8.71 5.91 12.47
N GLU A 120 -7.82 5.03 12.01
CA GLU A 120 -8.20 3.80 11.31
C GLU A 120 -7.57 2.57 11.97
N THR A 121 -8.33 1.46 12.03
CA THR A 121 -7.78 0.16 12.45
C THR A 121 -7.27 -0.58 11.24
N LEU A 122 -5.96 -0.83 11.21
CA LEU A 122 -5.25 -1.40 10.08
C LEU A 122 -4.75 -2.80 10.43
N ASP A 123 -4.70 -3.67 9.44
CA ASP A 123 -4.04 -4.97 9.53
C ASP A 123 -2.54 -4.87 9.21
N LEU A 124 -2.17 -3.91 8.34
CA LEU A 124 -0.81 -3.70 7.86
C LEU A 124 -0.54 -2.21 7.60
N VAL A 125 0.66 -1.76 7.89
CA VAL A 125 1.17 -0.45 7.46
C VAL A 125 2.53 -0.64 6.84
N TRP A 126 2.71 -0.18 5.61
CA TRP A 126 4.00 -0.18 4.92
C TRP A 126 4.55 1.25 4.85
N PHE A 127 5.67 1.45 5.55
CA PHE A 127 6.52 2.63 5.42
C PHE A 127 7.65 2.29 4.44
N ASP A 128 7.62 2.85 3.23
CA ASP A 128 8.64 2.56 2.20
C ASP A 128 9.99 3.19 2.55
N GLU A 129 9.94 4.43 3.05
CA GLU A 129 11.10 5.16 3.60
C GLU A 129 10.92 5.38 5.11
N GLU A 130 12.01 5.67 5.81
CA GLU A 130 11.98 5.95 7.26
C GLU A 130 11.12 7.19 7.55
N PRO A 131 9.97 7.05 8.23
CA PRO A 131 9.12 8.19 8.58
C PRO A 131 9.64 8.88 9.84
N ASP A 132 9.17 10.12 10.07
CA ASP A 132 9.35 10.76 11.38
C ASP A 132 8.73 9.91 12.50
N LEU A 133 9.35 9.96 13.69
CA LEU A 133 8.97 9.12 14.83
C LEU A 133 7.49 9.25 15.21
N GLU A 134 6.88 10.43 15.03
CA GLU A 134 5.47 10.64 15.30
C GLU A 134 4.56 9.85 14.35
N ILE A 135 4.88 9.86 13.05
CA ILE A 135 4.15 9.11 12.03
C ILE A 135 4.34 7.61 12.24
N TYR A 136 5.58 7.19 12.52
CA TYR A 136 5.90 5.80 12.86
C TYR A 136 5.04 5.29 14.03
N THR A 137 4.99 6.07 15.11
CA THR A 137 4.27 5.71 16.35
C THR A 137 2.77 5.58 16.09
N GLU A 138 2.17 6.48 15.32
CA GLU A 138 0.74 6.41 15.00
C GLU A 138 0.40 5.25 14.06
N GLY A 139 1.19 5.02 13.01
CA GLY A 139 0.95 3.88 12.12
C GLY A 139 1.07 2.54 12.86
N LEU A 140 2.03 2.41 13.78
CA LEU A 140 2.12 1.23 14.64
C LEU A 140 0.92 1.05 15.58
N ARG A 141 0.40 2.15 16.14
CA ARG A 141 -0.81 2.10 16.99
C ARG A 141 -2.06 1.72 16.20
N ALA A 142 -2.17 2.20 14.97
CA ALA A 142 -3.26 1.87 14.06
C ALA A 142 -3.19 0.42 13.59
N SER A 143 -1.98 -0.13 13.42
CA SER A 143 -1.77 -1.52 13.02
C SER A 143 -2.06 -2.48 14.17
N ARG A 144 -2.83 -3.54 13.90
CA ARG A 144 -2.97 -4.65 14.84
C ARG A 144 -1.60 -5.30 15.02
N LYS A 145 -1.04 -5.17 16.23
CA LYS A 145 0.21 -5.84 16.61
C LYS A 145 0.12 -7.33 16.23
N ILE A 146 1.14 -7.77 15.51
CA ILE A 146 1.40 -9.18 15.16
C ILE A 146 1.59 -9.97 16.46
#